data_AF-A0AAW2M9J6-F1
#
_entry.id   AF-A0AAW2M9J6-F1
#
_cell.length_a   1.000
_cell.length_b   1.000
_cell.length_c   1.000
_cell.angle_alpha   90.00
_cell.angle_beta   90.00
_cell.angle_gamma   90.00
#
_symmetry.space_group_name_H-M   'P 1'
#
loop_
_entity.id
_entity.type
_entity.pdbx_description
1 polymer ?
#
loop_
_entity_poly.entity_id
_entity_poly.type
_entity_poly.pdbx_seq_one_letter_code
_entity_poly.pdbx_strand_id
1 'polypeptide(L)'
;MQDGWGLATDGKVLFGSDGTPTLYRIDPQTLEVVGKHTVKYEGDEVNNLNELEYVNGEVWANVWLTDCIARLSSEDGAVLGWVYLPNLREELVAAGNVGIDVLNGIAWDEERNRIFVTGKLWPKLFEIKLHPVEIPFLDDIKRLCMPPPVHFGRS
;
A
#
# COMPACT_ATOMS: atom_id res chain seq x y z
N MET A 1 4.56 15.32 8.19
CA MET A 1 4.62 13.88 8.42
C MET A 1 4.84 13.68 9.91
N GLN A 2 3.96 12.96 10.59
CA GLN A 2 4.04 12.77 12.05
C GLN A 2 4.90 11.57 12.44
N ASP A 3 4.97 10.56 11.57
CA ASP A 3 5.75 9.33 11.70
C ASP A 3 6.24 8.87 10.32
N GLY A 4 7.18 7.94 10.21
CA GLY A 4 7.70 7.46 8.92
C GLY A 4 7.34 6.01 8.65
N TRP A 5 6.36 5.76 7.78
CA TRP A 5 5.85 4.40 7.53
C TRP A 5 6.36 3.83 6.20
N GLY A 6 6.11 4.52 5.09
CA GLY A 6 6.55 4.12 3.77
C GLY A 6 7.15 5.28 2.99
N LEU A 7 8.07 4.96 2.08
CA LEU A 7 8.69 5.88 1.15
C LEU A 7 8.77 5.23 -0.23
N ALA A 8 8.47 6.00 -1.28
CA ALA A 8 8.66 5.61 -2.67
C ALA A 8 9.21 6.80 -3.46
N THR A 9 9.62 6.62 -4.72
CA THR A 9 10.09 7.71 -5.56
C THR A 9 9.84 7.47 -7.04
N ASP A 10 9.50 8.54 -7.76
CA ASP A 10 9.52 8.58 -9.24
C ASP A 10 10.89 8.99 -9.80
N GLY A 11 11.93 9.04 -8.95
CA GLY A 11 13.26 9.55 -9.26
C GLY A 11 13.39 11.07 -9.22
N LYS A 12 12.31 11.82 -8.97
CA LYS A 12 12.30 13.30 -8.90
C LYS A 12 11.86 13.80 -7.54
N VAL A 13 10.82 13.21 -6.97
CA VAL A 13 10.30 13.49 -5.63
C VAL A 13 10.26 12.21 -4.80
N LEU A 14 10.30 12.38 -3.48
CA LEU A 14 9.96 11.29 -2.57
C LEU A 14 8.46 11.36 -2.27
N PHE A 15 7.80 10.21 -2.32
CA PHE A 15 6.47 10.01 -1.78
C PHE A 15 6.59 9.43 -0.38
N GLY A 16 5.76 9.87 0.56
CA GLY A 16 5.79 9.38 1.93
C GLY A 16 4.41 9.10 2.50
N SER A 17 4.35 8.19 3.47
CA SER A 17 3.17 7.86 4.28
C SER A 17 3.53 7.85 5.77
N ASP A 18 2.53 8.10 6.61
CA ASP A 18 2.68 8.11 8.07
C ASP A 18 1.53 7.41 8.81
N GLY A 19 0.84 6.48 8.15
CA GLY A 19 -0.34 5.79 8.68
C GLY A 19 -1.63 6.63 8.66
N THR A 20 -1.56 7.93 8.40
CA THR A 20 -2.74 8.78 8.14
C THR A 20 -3.22 8.60 6.68
N PRO A 21 -4.35 9.21 6.26
CA PRO A 21 -4.76 9.16 4.86
C PRO A 21 -4.00 10.15 3.98
N THR A 22 -2.87 10.70 4.46
CA THR A 22 -2.08 11.69 3.72
C THR A 22 -0.96 11.02 2.95
N LEU A 23 -0.95 11.20 1.63
CA LEU A 23 0.21 10.95 0.78
C LEU A 23 1.04 12.24 0.68
N TYR A 24 2.28 12.18 1.15
CA TYR A 24 3.20 13.31 1.15
C TYR A 24 4.04 13.31 -0.12
N ARG A 25 4.33 14.51 -0.65
CA ARG A 25 5.39 14.74 -1.63
C ARG A 25 6.49 15.53 -0.95
N ILE A 26 7.72 15.03 -1.04
CA ILE A 26 8.87 15.51 -0.30
C ILE A 26 10.00 15.81 -1.29
N ASP A 27 10.63 16.98 -1.14
CA ASP A 27 11.82 17.34 -1.93
C ASP A 27 13.00 16.45 -1.49
N PRO A 28 13.67 15.72 -2.39
CA PRO A 28 14.73 14.79 -2.01
C PRO A 28 16.02 15.48 -1.54
N GLN A 29 16.22 16.76 -1.86
CA GLN A 29 17.41 17.52 -1.46
C GLN A 29 17.23 18.18 -0.10
N THR A 30 16.06 18.78 0.14
CA THR A 30 15.78 19.50 1.40
C THR A 30 15.06 18.65 2.44
N LEU A 31 14.45 17.54 2.01
CA LEU A 31 13.55 16.69 2.80
C LEU A 31 12.31 17.44 3.33
N GLU A 32 12.01 18.60 2.76
CA GLU A 32 10.81 19.37 3.09
C GLU A 32 9.59 18.82 2.36
N VAL A 33 8.44 18.85 3.04
CA VAL A 33 7.16 18.48 2.42
C VAL A 33 6.73 19.60 1.46
N VAL A 34 6.69 19.29 0.17
CA VAL A 34 6.30 20.20 -0.91
C VAL A 34 4.86 20.00 -1.37
N GLY A 35 4.21 18.90 -0.97
CA GLY A 35 2.82 18.61 -1.30
C GLY A 35 2.19 17.60 -0.35
N LYS A 36 0.85 17.64 -0.25
CA LYS A 36 0.05 16.71 0.55
C LYS A 36 -1.26 16.43 -0.17
N HIS A 37 -1.61 15.16 -0.24
CA HIS A 37 -2.86 14.70 -0.83
C HIS A 37 -3.58 13.81 0.18
N THR A 38 -4.85 14.12 0.46
CA THR A 38 -5.70 13.23 1.27
C THR A 38 -6.29 12.16 0.35
N VAL A 39 -5.87 10.91 0.56
CA VAL A 39 -6.33 9.75 -0.19
C VAL A 39 -7.75 9.40 0.23
N LYS A 40 -8.65 9.32 -0.76
CA LYS A 40 -10.06 9.00 -0.55
C LYS A 40 -10.55 7.96 -1.55
N TYR A 41 -11.42 7.07 -1.07
CA TYR A 41 -12.16 6.12 -1.89
C TYR A 41 -13.66 6.32 -1.63
N GLU A 42 -14.42 6.63 -2.69
CA GLU A 42 -15.88 6.89 -2.61
C GLU A 42 -16.27 7.87 -1.48
N GLY A 43 -15.49 8.95 -1.33
CA GLY A 43 -15.71 10.02 -0.34
C GLY A 43 -15.09 9.78 1.03
N ASP A 44 -14.72 8.54 1.36
CA ASP A 44 -14.16 8.17 2.66
C ASP A 44 -12.62 8.14 2.62
N GLU A 45 -11.99 8.52 3.73
CA GLU A 45 -10.52 8.57 3.84
C GLU A 45 -9.91 7.17 3.96
N VAL A 46 -8.89 6.89 3.14
CA VAL A 46 -8.13 5.64 3.21
C VAL A 46 -7.01 5.80 4.21
N ASN A 47 -7.26 5.36 5.44
CA ASN A 47 -6.28 5.43 6.54
C ASN A 47 -5.30 4.26 6.48
N ASN A 48 -4.29 4.28 7.36
CA ASN A 48 -3.31 3.21 7.54
C ASN A 48 -2.45 2.93 6.30
N LEU A 49 -2.19 3.96 5.49
CA LEU A 49 -1.22 3.88 4.39
C LEU A 49 0.16 3.57 4.99
N ASN A 50 0.74 2.46 4.57
CA ASN A 50 1.96 1.94 5.15
C ASN A 50 3.07 1.92 4.09
N GLU A 51 3.61 0.77 3.76
CA GLU A 51 4.64 0.66 2.74
C GLU A 51 4.16 1.21 1.39
N LEU A 52 5.07 1.85 0.66
CA LEU A 52 4.83 2.49 -0.63
C LEU A 52 5.80 1.95 -1.68
N GLU A 53 5.34 1.84 -2.93
CA GLU A 53 6.21 1.63 -4.10
C GLU A 53 5.71 2.43 -5.30
N TYR A 54 6.63 2.97 -6.11
CA TYR A 54 6.25 3.67 -7.35
C TYR A 54 6.25 2.71 -8.54
N VAL A 55 5.07 2.48 -9.12
CA VAL A 55 4.84 1.49 -10.17
C VAL A 55 4.20 2.17 -11.38
N ASN A 56 4.96 2.32 -12.46
CA ASN A 56 4.46 2.79 -13.77
C ASN A 56 3.57 4.06 -13.71
N GLY A 57 3.98 5.11 -13.00
CA GLY A 57 3.19 6.34 -12.89
C GLY A 57 2.26 6.41 -11.68
N GLU A 58 2.17 5.35 -10.89
CA GLU A 58 1.29 5.26 -9.72
C GLU A 58 2.12 5.07 -8.45
N VAL A 59 1.57 5.54 -7.33
CA VAL A 59 2.08 5.16 -6.00
C VAL A 59 1.19 4.04 -5.48
N TRP A 60 1.77 2.87 -5.26
CA TRP A 60 1.09 1.75 -4.64
C TRP A 60 1.33 1.80 -3.14
N ALA A 61 0.27 1.58 -2.35
CA ALA A 61 0.35 1.66 -0.90
C ALA A 61 -0.28 0.42 -0.26
N ASN A 62 0.47 -0.32 0.55
CA ASN A 62 -0.13 -1.28 1.46
C ASN A 62 -1.08 -0.54 2.43
N VAL A 63 -2.27 -1.09 2.65
CA VAL A 63 -3.13 -0.63 3.75
C VAL A 63 -2.95 -1.58 4.93
N TRP A 64 -2.35 -1.09 6.01
CA TRP A 64 -2.00 -1.90 7.15
C TRP A 64 -3.24 -2.58 7.79
N LEU A 65 -3.05 -3.81 8.30
CA LEU A 65 -4.10 -4.70 8.81
C LEU A 65 -5.06 -5.26 7.74
N THR A 66 -4.73 -5.12 6.45
CA THR A 66 -5.47 -5.73 5.35
C THR A 66 -4.55 -6.50 4.41
N ASP A 67 -5.14 -7.30 3.54
CA ASP A 67 -4.48 -7.92 2.39
C ASP A 67 -4.68 -7.07 1.11
N CYS A 68 -4.87 -5.76 1.25
CA CYS A 68 -5.11 -4.83 0.15
C CYS A 68 -3.93 -3.88 -0.11
N ILE A 69 -3.76 -3.52 -1.38
CA ILE A 69 -2.88 -2.45 -1.85
C ILE A 69 -3.74 -1.44 -2.60
N ALA A 70 -3.67 -0.16 -2.22
CA ALA A 70 -4.29 0.93 -2.94
C ALA A 70 -3.36 1.38 -4.08
N ARG A 71 -3.89 1.54 -5.28
CA ARG A 71 -3.20 2.15 -6.43
C ARG A 71 -3.57 3.62 -6.48
N LEU A 72 -2.59 4.50 -6.28
CA LEU A 72 -2.82 5.93 -6.15
C LEU A 72 -2.21 6.69 -7.33
N SER A 73 -2.93 7.69 -7.81
CA SER A 73 -2.37 8.69 -8.73
C SER A 73 -1.23 9.43 -8.04
N SER A 74 -0.05 9.47 -8.68
CA SER A 74 1.10 10.22 -8.16
C SER A 74 0.91 11.74 -8.23
N GLU A 75 -0.07 12.22 -9.02
CA GLU A 75 -0.31 13.65 -9.24
C GLU A 75 -1.18 14.27 -8.15
N ASP A 76 -2.24 13.58 -7.75
CA ASP A 76 -3.29 14.12 -6.87
C ASP A 76 -3.72 13.20 -5.72
N GLY A 77 -3.17 11.98 -5.63
CA GLY A 77 -3.49 11.01 -4.57
C GLY A 77 -4.85 10.32 -4.73
N ALA A 78 -5.52 10.46 -5.88
CA ALA A 78 -6.77 9.76 -6.14
C ALA A 78 -6.56 8.24 -6.19
N VAL A 79 -7.49 7.47 -5.62
CA VAL A 79 -7.46 6.01 -5.72
C VAL A 79 -7.88 5.58 -7.13
N LEU A 80 -6.94 5.03 -7.89
CA LEU A 80 -7.12 4.52 -9.26
C LEU A 80 -7.65 3.09 -9.28
N GLY A 81 -7.42 2.34 -8.20
CA GLY A 81 -7.91 0.97 -8.06
C GLY A 81 -7.37 0.28 -6.83
N TRP A 82 -7.80 -0.96 -6.64
CA TRP A 82 -7.40 -1.81 -5.53
C TRP A 82 -6.80 -3.11 -6.05
N VAL A 83 -5.77 -3.58 -5.37
CA VAL A 83 -5.24 -4.94 -5.52
C VAL A 83 -5.57 -5.68 -4.23
N TYR A 84 -6.20 -6.84 -4.35
CA TYR A 84 -6.61 -7.68 -3.22
C TYR A 84 -5.89 -9.03 -3.28
N LEU A 85 -5.11 -9.36 -2.24
CA LEU A 85 -4.15 -10.48 -2.22
C LEU A 85 -4.35 -11.46 -1.03
N PRO A 86 -5.59 -11.82 -0.63
CA PRO A 86 -5.80 -12.64 0.58
C PRO A 86 -5.13 -14.02 0.48
N ASN A 87 -5.12 -14.58 -0.73
CA ASN A 87 -4.64 -15.95 -1.00
C ASN A 87 -3.16 -16.15 -0.63
N LEU A 88 -2.33 -15.10 -0.69
CA LEU A 88 -0.90 -15.22 -0.39
C LEU A 88 -0.68 -15.55 1.09
N ARG A 89 -1.35 -14.81 1.97
CA ARG A 89 -1.28 -15.02 3.42
C ARG A 89 -1.97 -16.31 3.82
N GLU A 90 -3.13 -16.60 3.21
CA GLU A 90 -3.87 -17.85 3.43
C GLU A 90 -3.02 -19.10 3.08
N GLU A 91 -2.29 -19.09 1.96
CA GLU A 91 -1.38 -20.19 1.60
C GLU A 91 -0.29 -20.40 2.66
N LEU A 92 0.30 -19.31 3.16
CA LEU A 92 1.33 -19.39 4.19
C LEU A 92 0.79 -19.96 5.51
N VAL A 93 -0.41 -19.53 5.93
CA VAL A 93 -1.08 -20.06 7.13
C VAL A 93 -1.41 -21.55 6.93
N ALA A 94 -1.97 -21.92 5.78
CA ALA A 94 -2.29 -23.31 5.45
C ALA A 94 -1.04 -24.22 5.44
N ALA A 95 0.12 -23.68 5.09
CA ALA A 95 1.41 -24.36 5.16
C ALA A 95 2.01 -24.44 6.59
N GLY A 96 1.28 -24.00 7.63
CA GLY A 96 1.67 -24.12 9.03
C GLY A 96 2.47 -22.93 9.57
N ASN A 97 2.59 -21.83 8.83
CA ASN A 97 3.32 -20.64 9.27
C ASN A 97 2.45 -19.77 10.19
N VAL A 98 2.34 -20.17 11.45
CA VAL A 98 1.47 -19.50 12.46
C VAL A 98 2.09 -18.26 13.12
N GLY A 99 3.37 -17.98 12.87
CA GLY A 99 4.09 -16.82 13.42
C GLY A 99 4.22 -15.63 12.45
N ILE A 100 3.51 -15.67 11.31
CA ILE A 100 3.53 -14.59 10.32
C ILE A 100 2.57 -13.46 10.72
N ASP A 101 2.90 -12.25 10.32
CA ASP A 101 2.08 -11.07 10.56
C ASP A 101 1.42 -10.65 9.23
N VAL A 102 1.20 -9.35 9.01
CA VAL A 102 0.46 -8.79 7.86
C VAL A 102 1.28 -8.70 6.57
N LEU A 103 0.55 -8.61 5.44
CA LEU A 103 1.08 -8.15 4.15
C LEU A 103 1.73 -6.76 4.31
N ASN A 104 2.97 -6.61 3.86
CA ASN A 104 3.72 -5.36 3.89
C ASN A 104 5.02 -5.52 3.09
N GLY A 105 5.24 -4.63 2.12
CA GLY A 105 6.41 -4.67 1.25
C GLY A 105 6.00 -4.97 -0.19
N ILE A 106 6.29 -4.03 -1.07
CA ILE A 106 6.04 -4.03 -2.50
C ILE A 106 7.35 -3.63 -3.18
N ALA A 107 7.73 -4.29 -4.26
CA ALA A 107 8.89 -3.88 -5.05
C ALA A 107 8.59 -4.03 -6.53
N TRP A 108 9.07 -3.07 -7.31
CA TRP A 108 8.88 -3.02 -8.75
C TRP A 108 10.20 -3.16 -9.51
N ASP A 109 10.26 -4.14 -10.39
CA ASP A 109 11.31 -4.27 -11.40
C ASP A 109 10.80 -3.69 -12.72
N GLU A 110 11.15 -2.43 -12.98
CA GLU A 110 10.76 -1.71 -14.20
C GLU A 110 11.32 -2.38 -15.47
N GLU A 111 12.56 -2.87 -15.43
CA GLU A 111 13.23 -3.45 -16.61
C GLU A 111 12.52 -4.70 -17.13
N ARG A 112 12.00 -5.53 -16.22
CA ARG A 112 11.32 -6.80 -16.57
C ARG A 112 9.82 -6.77 -16.33
N ASN A 113 9.29 -5.64 -15.87
CA ASN A 113 7.89 -5.45 -15.55
C ASN A 113 7.37 -6.51 -14.55
N ARG A 114 8.07 -6.69 -13.42
CA ARG A 114 7.75 -7.69 -12.38
C ARG A 114 7.45 -7.04 -11.03
N ILE A 115 6.34 -7.45 -10.41
CA ILE A 115 5.92 -6.98 -9.08
C ILE A 115 6.27 -8.05 -8.07
N PHE A 116 6.91 -7.65 -6.97
CA PHE A 116 7.15 -8.50 -5.83
C PHE A 116 6.39 -8.01 -4.62
N VAL A 117 5.84 -8.93 -3.84
CA VAL A 117 5.19 -8.62 -2.57
C VAL A 117 5.62 -9.61 -1.48
N THR A 118 5.60 -9.15 -0.24
CA THR A 118 5.89 -9.97 0.94
C THR A 118 5.11 -9.45 2.15
N GLY A 119 5.44 -9.95 3.34
CA GLY A 119 4.86 -9.47 4.58
C GLY A 119 5.80 -9.58 5.77
N LYS A 120 5.35 -8.99 6.88
CA LYS A 120 6.09 -9.01 8.14
C LYS A 120 6.21 -10.45 8.62
N LEU A 121 7.46 -10.91 8.80
CA LEU A 121 7.80 -12.28 9.22
C LEU A 121 7.36 -13.38 8.23
N TRP A 122 7.05 -13.04 6.98
CA TRP A 122 6.71 -14.04 5.98
C TRP A 122 7.96 -14.84 5.55
N PRO A 123 7.86 -16.17 5.40
CA PRO A 123 8.98 -17.01 4.96
C PRO A 123 9.18 -17.00 3.44
N LYS A 124 8.32 -16.29 2.69
CA LYS A 124 8.33 -16.23 1.23
C LYS A 124 8.21 -14.79 0.75
N LEU A 125 8.82 -14.53 -0.41
CA LEU A 125 8.57 -13.37 -1.26
C LEU A 125 7.92 -13.90 -2.55
N PHE A 126 6.88 -13.22 -3.01
CA PHE A 126 6.09 -13.64 -4.17
C PHE A 126 6.31 -12.68 -5.34
N GLU A 127 6.61 -13.21 -6.52
CA GLU A 127 6.38 -12.48 -7.78
C GLU A 127 4.90 -12.63 -8.14
N ILE A 128 4.21 -11.53 -8.41
CA ILE A 128 2.77 -11.54 -8.71
C ILE A 128 2.46 -10.94 -10.08
N LYS A 129 1.34 -11.38 -10.66
CA LYS A 129 0.75 -10.79 -11.86
C LYS A 129 -0.70 -10.41 -11.56
N LEU A 130 -1.07 -9.18 -11.88
CA LEU A 130 -2.43 -8.72 -11.69
C LEU A 130 -3.36 -9.24 -12.78
N HIS A 131 -4.55 -9.63 -12.36
CA HIS A 131 -5.66 -10.00 -13.24
C HIS A 131 -6.87 -9.11 -12.89
N PRO A 132 -7.47 -8.39 -13.86
CA PRO A 132 -8.72 -7.69 -13.62
C PRO A 132 -9.79 -8.66 -13.14
N VAL A 133 -10.63 -8.23 -12.19
CA VAL A 133 -11.76 -9.04 -11.76
C VAL A 133 -12.81 -9.06 -12.87
N GLU A 134 -13.06 -10.23 -13.47
CA GLU A 134 -13.98 -10.38 -14.62
C GLU A 134 -15.46 -10.53 -14.22
N ILE A 135 -15.70 -10.79 -12.93
CA ILE A 135 -17.04 -10.98 -12.33
C ILE A 135 -17.33 -9.74 -11.45
N PRO A 136 -18.59 -9.30 -11.27
CA PRO A 136 -18.88 -8.26 -10.28
C PRO A 136 -18.25 -8.64 -8.95
N PHE A 137 -17.32 -7.81 -8.47
CA PHE A 137 -16.73 -7.99 -7.16
C PHE A 137 -17.86 -7.77 -6.14
N LEU A 138 -18.37 -8.87 -5.60
CA LEU A 138 -19.55 -8.87 -4.71
C LEU A 138 -19.19 -8.41 -3.29
N ASP A 139 -17.91 -8.35 -2.98
CA ASP A 139 -17.42 -7.90 -1.69
C ASP A 139 -17.29 -6.37 -1.63
N ASP A 140 -17.55 -5.84 -0.44
CA ASP A 140 -17.42 -4.42 -0.16
C ASP A 140 -15.94 -4.06 0.07
N ILE A 141 -15.36 -3.30 -0.86
CA ILE A 141 -13.99 -2.78 -0.78
C ILE A 141 -13.76 -1.98 0.51
N LYS A 142 -14.74 -1.19 0.96
CA LYS A 142 -14.58 -0.43 2.21
C LYS A 142 -14.40 -1.36 3.39
N ARG A 143 -15.20 -2.44 3.44
CA ARG A 143 -15.09 -3.47 4.48
C ARG A 143 -13.77 -4.24 4.44
N LEU A 144 -13.26 -4.55 3.25
CA LEU A 144 -12.06 -5.37 3.09
C LEU A 144 -10.74 -4.58 3.21
N CYS A 145 -10.74 -3.36 2.68
CA CYS A 145 -9.51 -2.61 2.41
C CYS A 145 -9.40 -1.29 3.18
N MET A 146 -10.43 -0.88 3.92
CA MET A 146 -10.42 0.38 4.68
C MET A 146 -10.74 0.11 6.16
N PRO A 147 -9.81 -0.50 6.92
CA PRO A 147 -10.01 -0.74 8.34
C PRO A 147 -10.01 0.59 9.10
N PRO A 148 -10.57 0.62 10.32
CA PRO A 148 -10.51 1.80 11.17
C PRO A 148 -9.07 2.32 11.36
N PRO A 149 -8.85 3.63 11.54
CA PRO A 149 -7.53 4.20 11.79
C PRO A 149 -6.87 3.56 13.01
N VAL A 150 -5.59 3.20 12.90
CA VAL A 150 -4.83 2.69 14.05
C VAL A 150 -4.28 3.87 14.85
N HIS A 151 -4.68 3.93 16.12
CA HIS A 151 -4.14 4.90 17.07
C HIS A 151 -3.06 4.24 17.91
N PHE A 152 -1.80 4.62 17.72
CA PHE A 152 -0.76 4.31 18.67
C PHE A 152 -1.02 5.16 19.92
N GLY A 153 -1.46 4.51 21.00
CA GLY A 153 -1.57 5.19 22.29
C GLY A 153 -0.21 5.79 22.63
N ARG A 154 -0.18 7.08 22.98
CA ARG A 154 1.01 7.68 23.60
C ARG A 154 1.24 6.92 24.90
N SER A 155 2.25 6.06 24.91
CA SER A 155 2.82 5.49 26.14
C SER A 155 3.41 6.58 27.01
#